data_AF-A0A142FTS1-F1
#
_entry.id   AF-A0A142FTS1-F1
#
_cell.length_a   1.000
_cell.length_b   1.000
_cell.length_c   1.000
_cell.angle_alpha   90.00
_cell.angle_beta   90.00
_cell.angle_gamma   90.00
#
_symmetry.space_group_name_H-M   'P 1'
#
loop_
_entity.id
_entity.type
_entity.pdbx_description
1 polymer ?
#
loop_
_entity_poly.entity_id
_entity_poly.type
_entity_poly.pdbx_seq_one_letter_code
_entity_poly.pdbx_strand_id
1 'polypeptide(L)'
;MAAAVMVVGFMRAGPDIAFAVAVTMIAVVMVGSLIGMLLPFLLDKLKFDPATASTPLITTIADVSGVLIYFSVATALLSLP
;
A
#
# COMPACT_ATOMS: atom_id res chain seq x y z
N MET A 1 -0.08 4.87 11.74
CA MET A 1 -0.29 5.50 10.41
C MET A 1 -1.76 5.54 10.01
N ALA A 2 -2.50 4.42 10.00
CA ALA A 2 -3.92 4.41 9.64
C ALA A 2 -4.80 5.39 10.45
N ALA A 3 -4.64 5.46 11.78
CA ALA A 3 -5.38 6.41 12.61
C ALA A 3 -5.10 7.88 12.24
N ALA A 4 -3.84 8.23 11.95
CA ALA A 4 -3.48 9.58 11.51
C ALA A 4 -4.13 9.92 10.16
N VAL A 5 -4.12 8.97 9.23
CA VAL A 5 -4.74 9.13 7.91
C VAL A 5 -6.26 9.23 8.02
N MET A 6 -6.88 8.49 8.94
CA MET A 6 -8.31 8.59 9.25
C MET A 6 -8.67 10.00 9.75
N VAL A 7 -7.90 10.55 10.70
CA VAL A 7 -8.12 11.91 11.23
C VAL A 7 -8.00 12.94 10.11
N VAL A 8 -6.95 12.86 9.29
CA VAL A 8 -6.76 13.78 8.15
C VAL A 8 -7.88 13.63 7.11
N GLY A 9 -8.28 12.40 6.79
CA GLY A 9 -9.39 12.12 5.87
C GLY A 9 -10.71 12.68 6.38
N PHE A 10 -10.98 12.55 7.68
CA PHE A 10 -12.18 13.08 8.30
C PHE A 10 -12.23 14.61 8.23
N MET A 11 -11.10 15.27 8.51
CA MET A 11 -11.00 16.74 8.45
C MET A 11 -11.11 17.32 7.04
N ARG A 12 -10.69 16.56 6.00
CA ARG A 12 -10.58 17.08 4.63
C ARG A 12 -11.71 16.65 3.70
N ALA A 13 -12.23 15.45 3.87
CA ALA A 13 -13.02 14.77 2.86
C ALA A 13 -14.30 14.11 3.40
N GLY A 14 -14.48 14.06 4.73
CA GLY A 14 -15.65 13.49 5.37
C GLY A 14 -15.48 12.03 5.81
N PRO A 15 -16.50 11.46 6.50
CA PRO A 15 -16.41 10.17 7.17
C PRO A 15 -16.20 8.98 6.21
N ASP A 16 -16.86 8.98 5.06
CA ASP A 16 -16.81 7.85 4.11
C ASP A 16 -15.40 7.68 3.54
N ILE A 17 -14.80 8.79 3.10
CA ILE A 17 -13.42 8.80 2.61
C ILE A 17 -12.45 8.49 3.75
N ALA A 18 -12.64 9.06 4.94
CA ALA A 18 -11.80 8.77 6.11
C ALA A 18 -11.73 7.27 6.42
N PHE A 19 -12.87 6.58 6.36
CA PHE A 19 -12.95 5.14 6.56
C PHE A 19 -12.26 4.37 5.43
N ALA A 20 -12.52 4.72 4.17
CA ALA A 20 -11.89 4.07 3.02
C ALA A 20 -10.35 4.19 3.04
N VAL A 21 -9.81 5.38 3.34
CA VAL A 21 -8.34 5.57 3.39
C VAL A 21 -7.73 4.88 4.62
N ALA A 22 -8.44 4.80 5.75
CA ALA A 22 -7.98 4.08 6.92
C ALA A 22 -7.84 2.57 6.64
N VAL A 23 -8.85 1.95 6.03
CA VAL A 23 -8.83 0.53 5.62
C VAL A 23 -7.73 0.29 4.59
N THR A 24 -7.64 1.16 3.58
CA THR A 24 -6.56 1.10 2.57
C THR A 24 -5.19 1.11 3.24
N MET A 25 -4.95 2.02 4.18
CA MET A 25 -3.63 2.17 4.81
C MET A 25 -3.22 0.91 5.58
N ILE A 26 -4.16 0.21 6.22
CA ILE A 26 -3.89 -1.07 6.88
C ILE A 26 -3.48 -2.13 5.84
N ALA A 27 -4.24 -2.25 4.75
CA ALA A 27 -3.95 -3.21 3.68
C ALA A 27 -2.60 -2.94 2.99
N VAL A 28 -2.30 -1.69 2.66
CA VAL A 28 -1.05 -1.29 2.01
C VAL A 28 0.16 -1.57 2.89
N VAL A 29 0.09 -1.29 4.20
CA VAL A 29 1.20 -1.59 5.11
C VAL A 29 1.45 -3.10 5.23
N MET A 30 0.40 -3.91 5.29
CA MET A 30 0.55 -5.37 5.31
C MET A 30 1.19 -5.89 4.02
N VAL A 31 0.67 -5.48 2.86
CA VAL A 31 1.18 -5.91 1.55
C VAL A 31 2.61 -5.40 1.31
N GLY A 32 2.89 -4.13 1.63
CA GLY A 32 4.22 -3.55 1.52
C GLY A 32 5.25 -4.25 2.41
N SER A 33 4.87 -4.64 3.63
CA SER A 33 5.75 -5.41 4.53
C SER A 33 6.05 -6.80 3.97
N LEU A 34 5.05 -7.47 3.39
CA LEU A 34 5.25 -8.76 2.73
C LEU A 34 6.16 -8.64 1.50
N ILE A 35 5.96 -7.63 0.65
CA ILE A 35 6.84 -7.35 -0.50
C ILE A 35 8.27 -7.08 -0.02
N GLY A 36 8.44 -6.22 0.97
CA GLY A 36 9.75 -5.88 1.52
C GLY A 36 10.50 -7.08 2.08
N MET A 37 9.79 -8.03 2.71
CA MET A 37 10.39 -9.28 3.18
C MET A 37 10.67 -10.27 2.07
N LEU A 38 9.77 -10.45 1.09
CA LEU A 38 9.85 -11.50 0.09
C LEU A 38 10.78 -11.17 -1.09
N LEU A 39 10.88 -9.88 -1.46
CA LEU A 39 11.62 -9.47 -2.65
C LEU A 39 13.12 -9.80 -2.58
N PRO A 40 13.85 -9.58 -1.46
CA PRO A 40 15.26 -9.95 -1.38
C PRO A 40 15.50 -11.45 -1.62
N PHE A 41 14.64 -12.32 -1.08
CA PHE A 41 14.73 -13.77 -1.30
C PHE A 41 14.44 -14.15 -2.76
N LEU A 42 13.51 -13.44 -3.41
CA LEU A 42 13.21 -13.66 -4.82
C LEU A 42 14.38 -13.24 -5.72
N LEU A 43 15.01 -12.10 -5.42
CA LEU A 43 16.18 -11.60 -6.15
C LEU A 43 17.38 -12.54 -6.01
N ASP A 44 17.65 -13.01 -4.79
CA ASP A 44 18.73 -13.97 -4.52
C ASP A 44 18.51 -15.29 -5.29
N LYS A 45 17.28 -15.82 -5.33
CA LYS A 45 16.92 -16.99 -6.15
C LYS A 45 17.13 -16.77 -7.65
N LEU A 46 16.97 -15.54 -8.13
CA LEU A 46 17.19 -15.16 -9.52
C LEU A 46 18.66 -14.78 -9.81
N LYS A 47 19.56 -14.91 -8.82
CA LYS A 47 20.99 -14.54 -8.88
C LYS A 47 21.24 -13.04 -9.11
N PHE A 48 20.29 -12.19 -8.73
CA PHE A 48 20.49 -10.74 -8.66
C PHE A 48 20.91 -10.34 -7.24
N ASP A 49 21.79 -9.35 -7.12
CA ASP A 49 22.19 -8.81 -5.82
C ASP A 49 21.02 -8.03 -5.17
N PRO A 50 20.45 -8.53 -4.06
CA PRO A 50 19.36 -7.84 -3.38
C PRO A 50 19.80 -6.49 -2.79
N ALA A 51 21.08 -6.28 -2.47
CA ALA A 51 21.52 -5.04 -1.82
C ALA A 51 21.44 -3.83 -2.78
N THR A 52 21.70 -4.04 -4.07
CA THR A 52 21.68 -2.96 -5.08
C THR A 52 20.28 -2.68 -5.64
N ALA A 53 19.45 -3.72 -5.82
CA ALA A 53 18.17 -3.60 -6.51
C ALA A 53 16.95 -3.50 -5.57
N SER A 54 17.04 -3.98 -4.33
CA SER A 54 15.84 -4.14 -3.49
C SER A 54 15.19 -2.81 -3.13
N THR A 55 15.92 -1.79 -2.68
CA THR A 55 15.28 -0.56 -2.18
C THR A 55 14.43 0.16 -3.24
N PRO A 56 14.94 0.47 -4.45
CA PRO A 56 14.12 1.11 -5.48
C PRO A 56 12.99 0.20 -6.00
N LEU A 57 13.23 -1.11 -6.07
CA LEU A 57 12.24 -2.06 -6.57
C LEU A 57 11.11 -2.31 -5.55
N ILE A 58 11.42 -2.38 -4.25
CA ILE A 58 10.43 -2.47 -3.17
C ILE A 58 9.50 -1.27 -3.23
N THR A 59 10.04 -0.05 -3.32
CA THR A 59 9.22 1.16 -3.34
C THR A 59 8.31 1.22 -4.58
N THR A 60 8.80 0.83 -5.76
CA THR A 60 7.96 0.86 -6.97
C THR A 60 6.84 -0.17 -6.93
N ILE A 61 7.12 -1.40 -6.47
CA ILE A 61 6.09 -2.44 -6.32
C ILE A 61 5.09 -2.04 -5.22
N ALA A 62 5.57 -1.48 -4.10
CA ALA A 62 4.72 -0.98 -3.03
C ALA A 62 3.81 0.17 -3.51
N ASP A 63 4.30 1.08 -4.33
CA ASP A 63 3.50 2.19 -4.89
C ASP A 63 2.41 1.67 -5.84
N VAL A 64 2.77 0.79 -6.79
CA VAL A 64 1.80 0.20 -7.74
C VAL A 64 0.75 -0.61 -6.99
N SER A 65 1.16 -1.47 -6.05
CA SER A 65 0.22 -2.24 -5.23
C SER A 65 -0.64 -1.32 -4.34
N GLY A 66 -0.07 -0.26 -3.80
CA GLY A 66 -0.77 0.75 -3.01
C GLY A 66 -1.89 1.43 -3.77
N VAL A 67 -1.62 1.84 -5.01
CA VAL A 67 -2.63 2.45 -5.91
C VAL A 67 -3.75 1.45 -6.22
N LEU A 68 -3.40 0.20 -6.56
CA LEU A 68 -4.39 -0.85 -6.86
C LEU A 68 -5.28 -1.15 -5.66
N ILE A 69 -4.70 -1.27 -4.46
CA ILE A 69 -5.45 -1.50 -3.22
C ILE A 69 -6.36 -0.31 -2.93
N TYR A 70 -5.86 0.92 -3.02
CA TYR A 70 -6.66 2.12 -2.78
C TYR A 70 -7.87 2.20 -3.70
N PHE A 71 -7.68 2.08 -5.01
CA PHE A 71 -8.79 2.15 -5.95
C PHE A 71 -9.77 0.98 -5.78
N SER A 72 -9.27 -0.23 -5.47
CA SER A 72 -10.15 -1.37 -5.21
C SER A 72 -11.02 -1.15 -3.97
N VAL A 73 -10.44 -0.65 -2.88
CA VAL A 73 -11.17 -0.33 -1.64
C VAL A 73 -12.12 0.84 -1.85
N ALA A 74 -11.68 1.88 -2.56
CA ALA A 74 -12.49 3.05 -2.86
C ALA A 74 -13.71 2.67 -3.71
N THR A 75 -13.54 1.92 -4.80
CA THR A 75 -14.66 1.44 -5.63
C THR A 75 -15.62 0.56 -4.83
N ALA A 76 -15.10 -0.34 -3.99
CA ALA A 76 -15.93 -1.23 -3.17
C ALA A 76 -16.73 -0.51 -2.07
N LEU A 77 -16.14 0.49 -1.40
CA LEU A 77 -16.76 1.16 -0.26
C LEU A 77 -17.55 2.42 -0.64
N LEU A 78 -17.07 3.19 -1.61
CA LEU A 78 -17.70 4.45 -2.03
C LEU A 78 -18.72 4.23 -3.16
N SER A 79 -18.94 2.98 -3.60
CA SER A 79 -19.85 2.62 -4.69
C SER A 79 -19.63 3.49 -5.95
N LEU A 80 -18.36 3.81 -6.23
CA LEU A 80 -17.99 4.55 -7.43
C LEU A 80 -18.19 3.62 -8.66
N PRO A 81 -18.70 4.15 -9.79
CA PRO A 81 -18.92 3.36 -11.00
C PRO A 81 -17.65 2.76 -11.60
#